data_AF-A0A358C7V5-F1
#
_entry.id   AF-A0A358C7V5-F1
#
_cell.length_a   1.000
_cell.length_b   1.000
_cell.length_c   1.000
_cell.angle_alpha   90.00
_cell.angle_beta   90.00
_cell.angle_gamma   90.00
#
_symmetry.space_group_name_H-M   'P 1'
#
loop_
_entity.id
_entity.type
_entity.pdbx_description
1 polymer ?
#
loop_
_entity_poly.entity_id
_entity_poly.type
_entity_poly.pdbx_seq_one_letter_code
_entity_poly.pdbx_strand_id
1 'polypeptide(L)'
;MNTLHRLDGRLHLEGVALDTLAERFGTPLYVYSRQALESAYQAYAEALADTPHLICYAVKANSSLAILNLFARLGAGFDIVSGGELARVLAAGGDATK
;
A
#
# COMPACT_ATOMS: atom_id res chain seq x y z
N MET A 1 11.93 8.38 -6.90
CA MET A 1 12.68 8.79 -5.69
C MET A 1 12.87 7.57 -4.80
N ASN A 2 14.03 7.40 -4.19
CA ASN A 2 14.27 6.29 -3.28
C ASN A 2 13.54 6.57 -1.94
N THR A 3 12.51 5.79 -1.64
CA THR A 3 11.70 5.97 -0.42
C THR A 3 12.45 5.56 0.84
N LEU A 4 13.52 4.77 0.74
CA LEU A 4 14.37 4.40 1.88
C LEU A 4 15.77 4.96 1.69
N HIS A 5 16.15 5.98 2.46
CA HIS A 5 17.43 6.67 2.28
C HIS A 5 18.07 7.08 3.61
N ARG A 6 19.35 7.44 3.59
CA ARG A 6 20.06 7.97 4.76
C ARG A 6 20.15 9.49 4.67
N LEU A 7 19.86 10.17 5.77
CA LEU A 7 20.07 11.60 5.98
C LEU A 7 20.86 11.75 7.28
N ASP A 8 22.02 12.38 7.23
CA ASP A 8 22.93 12.57 8.37
C ASP A 8 23.21 11.29 9.16
N GLY A 9 23.45 10.19 8.43
CA GLY A 9 23.72 8.87 9.01
C GLY A 9 22.49 8.09 9.49
N ARG A 10 21.32 8.73 9.64
CA ARG A 10 20.07 8.12 10.11
C ARG A 10 19.25 7.55 8.95
N LEU A 11 18.70 6.35 9.13
CA LEU A 11 17.86 5.71 8.12
C LEU A 11 16.45 6.28 8.17
N HIS A 12 15.97 6.78 7.03
CA HIS A 12 14.65 7.37 6.86
C HIS A 12 13.82 6.54 5.89
N LEU A 13 12.54 6.35 6.21
CA LEU A 13 11.54 5.92 5.26
C LEU A 13 10.65 7.12 4.94
N GLU A 14 10.61 7.48 3.66
CA GLU A 14 10.15 8.78 3.18
C GLU A 14 10.86 9.89 3.98
N GLY A 15 10.13 10.86 4.53
CA GLY A 15 10.70 11.94 5.33
C GLY A 15 10.88 11.63 6.82
N VAL A 16 10.73 10.37 7.27
CA VAL A 16 10.64 10.03 8.70
C VAL A 16 11.78 9.12 9.12
N ALA A 17 12.52 9.52 10.16
CA ALA A 17 13.62 8.75 10.72
C ALA A 17 13.09 7.49 11.43
N LEU A 18 13.65 6.32 11.10
CA LEU A 18 13.16 5.03 11.60
C LEU A 18 13.45 4.78 13.07
N ASP A 19 14.53 5.37 13.60
CA ASP A 19 14.85 5.36 15.03
C ASP A 19 13.81 6.12 15.86
N THR A 20 13.34 7.29 15.38
CA THR A 20 12.23 8.03 16.00
C THR A 20 10.93 7.22 16.01
N LEU A 21 10.67 6.43 14.96
CA LEU A 21 9.53 5.51 14.94
C LEU A 21 9.70 4.35 15.93
N ALA A 22 10.90 3.78 16.02
CA ALA A 22 11.22 2.71 16.96
C ALA A 22 11.09 3.17 18.42
N GLU A 23 11.54 4.38 18.75
CA GLU A 23 11.36 4.98 20.08
C GLU A 23 9.89 5.20 20.42
N ARG A 24 9.11 5.71 19.46
CA ARG A 24 7.69 6.05 19.66
C ARG A 24 6.77 4.83 19.74
N PHE A 25 7.00 3.83 18.89
CA PHE A 25 6.09 2.70 18.72
C PHE A 25 6.64 1.36 19.25
N GLY A 26 7.90 1.34 19.69
CA GLY A 26 8.59 0.14 20.13
C GLY A 26 9.05 -0.74 18.96
N THR A 27 9.70 -1.86 19.29
CA THR A 27 10.16 -2.87 18.31
C THR A 27 9.79 -4.28 18.75
N PRO A 28 9.47 -5.22 17.82
CA PRO A 28 9.56 -5.09 16.36
C PRO A 28 8.44 -4.21 15.74
N LEU A 29 8.79 -3.44 14.70
CA LEU A 29 7.88 -2.50 14.03
C LEU A 29 7.93 -2.66 12.52
N TYR A 30 6.76 -2.83 11.90
CA TYR A 30 6.60 -2.73 10.44
C TYR A 30 6.24 -1.30 10.06
N VAL A 31 6.96 -0.74 9.08
CA VAL A 31 6.69 0.59 8.52
C VAL A 31 6.58 0.46 7.01
N TYR A 32 5.48 0.95 6.44
CA TYR A 32 5.21 0.90 5.01
C TYR A 32 5.25 2.30 4.42
N SER A 33 5.88 2.46 3.26
CA SER A 33 5.89 3.72 2.52
C SER A 33 4.63 3.82 1.66
N ARG A 34 3.84 4.87 1.88
CA ARG A 34 2.70 5.20 1.03
C ARG A 34 3.17 5.53 -0.40
N GLN A 35 4.24 6.31 -0.53
CA GLN A 35 4.78 6.71 -1.83
C GLN A 35 5.22 5.48 -2.64
N ALA A 36 5.83 4.48 -2.00
CA ALA A 36 6.23 3.24 -2.67
C ALA A 36 5.01 2.45 -3.19
N LEU A 37 3.95 2.33 -2.38
CA LEU A 37 2.71 1.65 -2.76
C LEU A 37 2.00 2.36 -3.93
N GLU A 38 1.88 3.70 -3.86
CA GLU A 38 1.29 4.52 -4.93
C GLU A 38 2.11 4.42 -6.22
N SER A 39 3.44 4.54 -6.13
CA SER A 39 4.32 4.45 -7.31
C SER A 39 4.25 3.09 -7.98
N ALA A 40 4.17 2.00 -7.20
CA ALA A 40 4.03 0.66 -7.74
C ALA A 40 2.70 0.49 -8.51
N TYR A 41 1.59 0.94 -7.93
CA TYR A 41 0.29 0.92 -8.62
C TYR A 41 0.32 1.75 -9.90
N GLN A 42 0.85 2.98 -9.82
CA GLN A 42 0.89 3.91 -10.93
C GLN A 42 1.74 3.36 -12.09
N ALA A 43 2.84 2.66 -11.81
CA ALA A 43 3.65 2.04 -12.85
C ALA A 43 2.87 1.01 -13.68
N TYR A 44 1.99 0.21 -13.04
CA TYR A 44 1.10 -0.70 -13.77
C TYR A 44 0.02 0.06 -14.54
N ALA A 45 -0.58 1.10 -13.94
CA ALA A 45 -1.64 1.88 -14.57
C ALA A 45 -1.13 2.61 -15.83
N GLU A 46 0.08 3.18 -15.77
CA GLU A 46 0.73 3.85 -16.89
C GLU A 46 1.12 2.86 -17.98
N ALA A 47 1.69 1.71 -17.63
CA ALA A 47 2.10 0.69 -18.61
C ALA A 47 0.91 0.09 -19.38
N LEU A 48 -0.28 0.10 -18.78
CA LEU A 48 -1.51 -0.45 -19.37
C LEU A 48 -2.45 0.63 -19.92
N ALA A 49 -2.05 1.91 -19.94
CA ALA A 49 -2.92 3.04 -20.24
C ALA A 49 -3.68 2.92 -21.58
N ASP A 50 -3.06 2.30 -22.60
CA ASP A 50 -3.65 2.14 -23.94
C ASP A 50 -4.54 0.90 -24.09
N THR A 51 -4.75 0.13 -23.02
CA THR A 51 -5.56 -1.10 -23.05
C THR A 51 -6.61 -1.06 -21.94
N PRO A 52 -7.89 -1.38 -22.21
CA PRO A 52 -8.88 -1.52 -21.14
C PRO A 52 -8.42 -2.56 -20.11
N HIS A 53 -8.27 -2.14 -18.86
CA HIS A 53 -7.71 -2.98 -17.80
C HIS A 53 -8.31 -2.64 -16.44
N LEU A 54 -8.17 -3.58 -15.50
CA LEU A 54 -8.40 -3.36 -14.07
C LEU A 54 -7.22 -3.95 -13.30
N ILE A 55 -6.58 -3.14 -12.47
CA ILE A 55 -5.51 -3.60 -11.59
C ILE A 55 -6.15 -4.14 -10.31
N CYS A 56 -6.01 -5.45 -10.09
CA CYS A 56 -6.52 -6.12 -8.89
C CYS A 56 -5.38 -6.42 -7.91
N TYR A 57 -5.40 -5.79 -6.74
CA TYR A 57 -4.42 -6.07 -5.69
C TYR A 57 -4.77 -7.37 -4.95
N ALA A 58 -3.81 -8.28 -4.81
CA ALA A 58 -4.00 -9.53 -4.07
C ALA A 58 -3.99 -9.28 -2.56
N VAL A 59 -5.16 -9.37 -1.93
CA VAL A 59 -5.37 -9.02 -0.50
C VAL A 59 -4.47 -9.83 0.45
N LYS A 60 -4.21 -11.08 0.09
CA LYS A 60 -3.29 -12.01 0.79
C LYS A 60 -1.87 -11.50 0.97
N ALA A 61 -1.38 -10.57 0.12
CA ALA A 61 -0.03 -10.01 0.27
C ALA A 61 0.09 -9.12 1.51
N ASN A 62 -0.91 -8.28 1.76
CA ASN A 62 -1.04 -7.47 2.96
C ASN A 62 -2.47 -6.93 3.06
N SER A 63 -3.22 -7.38 4.05
CA SER A 63 -4.64 -7.06 4.25
C SER A 63 -4.88 -5.99 5.32
N SER A 64 -3.89 -5.13 5.57
CA SER A 64 -4.05 -3.92 6.39
C SER A 64 -5.11 -3.01 5.78
N LEU A 65 -6.09 -2.59 6.58
CA LEU A 65 -7.19 -1.71 6.12
C LEU A 65 -6.66 -0.39 5.54
N ALA A 66 -5.55 0.14 6.07
CA ALA A 66 -4.95 1.37 5.55
C ALA A 66 -4.37 1.19 4.13
N ILE A 67 -3.76 0.03 3.86
CA ILE A 67 -3.21 -0.29 2.53
C ILE A 67 -4.34 -0.59 1.54
N LEU A 68 -5.35 -1.35 1.96
CA LEU A 68 -6.52 -1.61 1.12
C LEU A 68 -7.25 -0.30 0.79
N ASN A 69 -7.42 0.60 1.77
CA ASN A 69 -8.06 1.90 1.54
C ASN A 69 -7.26 2.75 0.54
N LEU A 70 -5.93 2.74 0.66
CA LEU A 70 -5.05 3.44 -0.29
C LEU A 70 -5.29 2.94 -1.72
N PHE A 71 -5.27 1.63 -1.95
CA PHE A 71 -5.49 1.07 -3.28
C PHE A 71 -6.93 1.28 -3.79
N ALA A 72 -7.93 1.20 -2.91
CA ALA A 72 -9.31 1.50 -3.27
C ALA A 72 -9.46 2.94 -3.80
N ARG A 73 -8.80 3.91 -3.13
CA ARG A 73 -8.77 5.32 -3.56
C ARG A 73 -8.02 5.55 -4.86
N LEU A 74 -7.04 4.72 -5.19
CA LEU A 74 -6.35 4.74 -6.49
C LEU A 74 -7.19 4.10 -7.60
N GLY A 75 -8.30 3.44 -7.26
CA GLY A 75 -9.22 2.85 -8.21
C GLY A 75 -9.03 1.34 -8.44
N ALA A 76 -8.15 0.69 -7.68
CA ALA A 76 -7.90 -0.74 -7.77
C ALA A 76 -9.16 -1.60 -7.54
N GLY A 77 -9.21 -2.76 -8.19
CA GLY A 77 -9.98 -3.91 -7.75
C GLY A 77 -9.19 -4.74 -6.73
N PHE A 78 -9.77 -5.83 -6.25
CA PHE A 78 -9.13 -6.69 -5.24
C PHE A 78 -9.31 -8.17 -5.57
N ASP A 79 -8.19 -8.89 -5.69
CA ASP A 79 -8.18 -10.35 -5.77
C ASP A 79 -8.33 -10.93 -4.35
N ILE A 80 -9.50 -11.53 -4.11
CA ILE A 80 -9.98 -12.02 -2.82
C ILE A 80 -10.16 -13.54 -2.90
N VAL A 81 -9.69 -14.25 -1.87
CA VAL A 81 -9.78 -15.72 -1.75
C VAL A 81 -10.59 -16.18 -0.53
N SER A 82 -11.16 -15.25 0.25
CA SER A 82 -12.02 -15.59 1.39
C SER A 82 -13.07 -14.53 1.70
N GLY A 83 -14.15 -14.92 2.37
CA GLY A 83 -15.17 -13.97 2.87
C GLY A 83 -14.61 -12.94 3.86
N GLY A 84 -13.56 -13.29 4.61
CA GLY A 84 -12.89 -12.36 5.53
C GLY A 84 -12.12 -11.26 4.81
N GLU A 85 -11.52 -11.58 3.66
CA GLU A 85 -10.85 -10.59 2.81
C GLU A 85 -11.88 -9.67 2.12
N LEU A 86 -13.00 -10.21 1.65
CA LEU A 86 -14.11 -9.40 1.15
C LEU A 86 -14.58 -8.39 2.20
N ALA A 87 -14.80 -8.85 3.44
CA ALA A 87 -15.21 -7.98 4.54
C ALA A 87 -14.19 -6.85 4.81
N ARG A 88 -12.88 -7.14 4.73
CA ARG A 88 -11.83 -6.12 4.89
C ARG A 88 -11.79 -5.13 3.75
N VAL A 89 -11.94 -5.59 2.50
CA VAL A 89 -11.97 -4.70 1.32
C VAL A 89 -13.15 -3.75 1.41
N LEU A 90 -14.34 -4.25 1.74
CA LEU A 90 -15.53 -3.41 1.96
C LEU A 90 -15.32 -2.41 3.10
N ALA A 91 -14.78 -2.85 4.24
CA ALA A 91 -14.48 -1.97 5.38
C ALA A 91 -13.43 -0.90 5.05
N ALA A 92 -12.52 -1.19 4.11
CA ALA A 92 -11.53 -0.25 3.61
C ALA A 92 -12.05 0.69 2.51
N GLY A 93 -13.32 0.59 2.11
CA GLY A 93 -13.93 1.42 1.07
C GLY A 93 -13.72 0.91 -0.36
N GLY A 94 -13.34 -0.36 -0.52
CA GLY A 94 -13.35 -1.03 -1.81
C GLY A 94 -14.77 -1.29 -2.32
N ASP A 95 -14.91 -1.35 -3.64
CA ASP A 95 -16.16 -1.60 -4.34
C ASP A 95 -16.24 -3.07 -4.75
N ALA A 96 -17.30 -3.78 -4.35
CA ALA A 96 -17.50 -5.20 -4.68
C ALA A 96 -17.92 -5.44 -6.14
N THR A 97 -18.17 -4.37 -6.91
CA THR A 97 -18.48 -4.46 -8.35
C THR A 97 -17.24 -4.37 -9.24
N LYS A 98 -16.07 -4.13 -8.65
CA LYS A 98 -14.77 -4.16 -9.32
C LYS A 98 -14.13 -5.54 -9.24
#